data_AF-A0A9N8CSC3-F1
#
_entry.id   AF-A0A9N8CSC3-F1
#
_cell.length_a   1.000
_cell.length_b   1.000
_cell.length_c   1.000
_cell.angle_alpha   90.00
_cell.angle_beta   90.00
_cell.angle_gamma   90.00
#
_symmetry.space_group_name_H-M   'P 1'
#
loop_
_entity.id
_entity.type
_entity.pdbx_description
1 polymer ?
#
loop_
_entity_poly.entity_id
_entity_poly.type
_entity_poly.pdbx_seq_one_letter_code
_entity_poly.pdbx_strand_id
1 'polypeptide(L)'
;MNKITEGKKYCYRYHDGHDNEGRPTVTLWKRVIIRETEKTFWHVDDMPHMTIDQLVKYRASGSKERQKIFVKRSQKGADRSKYHYTKEEALLAFIYRKQYQLERTQLTEETIRMCLRGLRDAGIISGEGRCKVEKLPDDFFLAAQEPGPIASTYNWGEY
;
A
#
# COMPACT_ATOMS: atom_id res chain seq x y z
N MET A 1 17.41 -31.42 -4.63
CA MET A 1 17.53 -31.18 -3.17
C MET A 1 16.15 -30.93 -2.59
N ASN A 2 15.80 -31.59 -1.49
CA ASN A 2 14.49 -31.42 -0.85
C ASN A 2 14.38 -30.05 -0.17
N LYS A 3 13.16 -29.51 -0.08
CA LYS A 3 12.88 -28.26 0.63
C LYS A 3 12.84 -28.54 2.14
N ILE A 4 13.55 -27.74 2.92
CA ILE A 4 13.57 -27.78 4.39
C ILE A 4 12.54 -26.77 4.91
N THR A 5 11.46 -27.29 5.47
CA THR A 5 10.37 -26.49 6.04
C THR A 5 10.16 -26.71 7.54
N GLU A 6 10.71 -27.80 8.07
CA GLU A 6 10.59 -28.18 9.48
C GLU A 6 11.17 -27.09 10.41
N GLY A 7 10.42 -26.74 11.45
CA GLY A 7 10.78 -25.68 12.41
C GLY A 7 10.58 -24.23 11.92
N LYS A 8 10.29 -23.99 10.64
CA LYS A 8 10.06 -22.62 10.14
C LYS A 8 8.63 -22.15 10.43
N LYS A 9 8.51 -21.03 11.15
CA LYS A 9 7.27 -20.24 11.23
C LYS A 9 7.25 -19.20 10.11
N TYR A 10 6.06 -18.83 9.64
CA TYR A 10 5.92 -17.92 8.51
C TYR A 10 4.96 -16.78 8.78
N CYS A 11 5.16 -15.69 8.05
CA CYS A 11 4.26 -14.56 7.95
C CYS A 11 3.92 -14.29 6.48
N TYR A 12 2.83 -13.55 6.27
CA TYR A 12 2.16 -13.46 4.99
C TYR A 12 1.87 -12.02 4.59
N ARG A 13 1.88 -11.75 3.29
CA ARG A 13 1.44 -10.49 2.70
C ARG A 13 0.80 -10.76 1.35
N TYR A 14 -0.44 -10.32 1.17
CA TYR A 14 -1.02 -10.22 -0.16
C TYR A 14 -0.59 -8.90 -0.84
N HIS A 15 -0.31 -8.99 -2.12
CA HIS A 15 -0.05 -7.86 -3.00
C HIS A 15 -0.69 -8.11 -4.36
N ASP A 16 -0.99 -7.02 -5.04
CA ASP A 16 -1.49 -7.00 -6.40
C ASP A 16 -0.36 -6.84 -7.40
N GLY A 17 -0.60 -7.28 -8.63
CA GLY A 17 0.29 -7.12 -9.76
C GLY A 17 -0.42 -7.48 -11.06
N HIS A 18 0.35 -7.78 -12.09
CA HIS A 18 -0.16 -8.25 -13.36
C HIS A 18 0.58 -9.52 -13.77
N ASP A 19 -0.10 -10.44 -14.45
CA ASP A 19 0.57 -11.56 -15.10
C ASP A 19 1.22 -11.12 -16.44
N ASN A 20 1.82 -12.08 -17.16
CA ASN A 20 2.51 -11.81 -18.43
C ASN A 20 1.55 -11.37 -19.56
N GLU A 21 0.24 -11.43 -19.36
CA GLU A 21 -0.79 -10.96 -20.29
C GLU A 21 -1.42 -9.63 -19.83
N GLY A 22 -0.95 -9.05 -18.73
CA GLY A 22 -1.48 -7.80 -18.19
C GLY A 22 -2.78 -7.97 -17.39
N ARG A 23 -3.20 -9.20 -17.05
CA ARG A 23 -4.39 -9.42 -16.20
C ARG A 23 -4.05 -9.13 -14.74
N PRO A 24 -4.93 -8.47 -13.97
CA PRO A 24 -4.67 -8.18 -12.57
C PRO A 24 -4.61 -9.49 -11.76
N THR A 25 -3.61 -9.60 -10.89
CA THR A 25 -3.41 -10.77 -10.02
C THR A 25 -3.32 -10.35 -8.57
N VAL A 26 -3.65 -11.29 -7.67
CA VAL A 26 -3.43 -11.17 -6.24
C VAL A 26 -2.53 -12.32 -5.81
N THR A 27 -1.34 -11.99 -5.33
CA THR A 27 -0.30 -12.98 -5.01
C THR A 27 0.07 -12.93 -3.53
N LEU A 28 0.21 -14.11 -2.94
CA LEU A 28 0.63 -14.28 -1.55
C LEU A 28 2.15 -14.36 -1.44
N TRP A 29 2.77 -13.36 -0.82
CA TRP A 29 4.14 -13.46 -0.35
C TRP A 29 4.21 -14.12 1.00
N LYS A 30 5.18 -15.03 1.15
CA LYS A 30 5.44 -15.79 2.37
C LYS A 30 6.89 -15.56 2.79
N ARG A 31 7.10 -15.23 4.08
CA ARG A 31 8.42 -14.97 4.66
C ARG A 31 8.60 -15.75 5.95
N VAL A 32 9.83 -16.10 6.29
CA VAL A 32 10.16 -16.88 7.50
C VAL A 32 10.32 -15.93 8.68
N ILE A 33 9.65 -16.23 9.80
CA ILE A 33 9.85 -15.55 11.08
C ILE A 33 11.12 -16.10 11.72
N ILE A 34 12.06 -15.21 12.03
CA ILE A 34 13.37 -15.56 12.61
C ILE A 34 13.52 -15.14 14.08
N ARG A 35 12.65 -14.25 14.54
CA ARG A 35 12.56 -13.82 15.93
C ARG A 35 11.15 -13.33 16.21
N GLU A 36 10.65 -13.61 17.40
CA GLU A 36 9.30 -13.25 17.80
C GLU A 36 9.30 -12.75 19.25
N THR A 37 8.49 -11.75 19.52
CA THR A 37 8.11 -11.28 20.85
C THR A 37 6.59 -11.33 20.94
N GLU A 38 6.01 -10.96 22.09
CA GLU A 38 4.56 -10.84 22.23
C GLU A 38 3.94 -9.91 21.18
N LYS A 39 4.55 -8.74 20.95
CA LYS A 39 3.96 -7.66 20.11
C LYS A 39 4.52 -7.58 18.69
N THR A 40 5.70 -8.15 18.44
CA THR A 40 6.42 -7.95 17.17
C THR A 40 7.14 -9.21 16.71
N PHE A 41 7.35 -9.32 15.40
CA PHE A 41 8.18 -10.37 14.82
C PHE A 41 9.12 -9.81 13.74
N TRP A 42 10.26 -10.48 13.58
CA TRP A 42 11.24 -10.20 12.54
C TRP A 42 11.23 -11.33 11.53
N HIS A 43 11.29 -10.97 10.26
CA HIS A 43 11.12 -11.93 9.18
C HIS A 43 12.02 -11.63 7.98
N VAL A 44 12.37 -12.69 7.26
CA VAL A 44 13.27 -12.69 6.10
C VAL A 44 12.66 -13.47 4.95
N ASP A 45 13.16 -13.28 3.74
CA ASP A 45 12.79 -14.12 2.60
C ASP A 45 13.18 -15.58 2.87
N ASP A 46 12.29 -16.50 2.51
CA ASP A 46 12.56 -17.92 2.70
C ASP A 46 13.70 -18.38 1.79
N MET A 47 14.61 -19.17 2.36
CA MET A 47 15.62 -19.91 1.62
C MET A 47 15.25 -21.39 1.76
N PRO A 48 14.57 -21.99 0.76
CA PRO A 48 13.93 -23.30 0.90
C PRO A 48 14.89 -24.44 1.22
N HIS A 49 16.19 -24.27 1.05
CA HIS A 49 17.21 -25.29 1.29
C HIS A 49 18.08 -25.01 2.53
N MET A 50 17.70 -24.04 3.36
CA MET A 50 18.35 -23.75 4.64
C MET A 50 17.43 -24.09 5.81
N THR A 51 18.00 -24.62 6.88
CA THR A 51 17.32 -24.73 8.19
C THR A 51 17.07 -23.33 8.77
N ILE A 52 16.24 -23.24 9.82
CA ILE A 52 16.02 -21.97 10.51
C ILE A 52 17.34 -21.38 11.04
N ASP A 53 18.18 -22.18 11.70
CA ASP A 53 19.45 -21.70 12.27
C ASP A 53 20.42 -21.20 11.20
N GLN A 54 20.53 -21.94 10.08
CA GLN A 54 21.32 -21.51 8.93
C GLN A 54 20.80 -20.18 8.35
N LEU A 55 19.48 -20.02 8.26
CA LEU A 55 18.85 -18.81 7.76
C LEU A 55 19.08 -17.62 8.69
N VAL A 56 18.95 -17.81 10.00
CA VAL A 56 19.27 -16.79 11.01
C VAL A 56 20.73 -16.38 10.89
N LYS A 57 21.65 -17.35 10.85
CA LYS A 57 23.06 -17.07 10.66
C LYS A 57 23.31 -16.34 9.34
N TYR A 58 22.70 -16.73 8.24
CA TYR A 58 22.95 -16.11 6.94
C TYR A 58 22.38 -14.69 6.80
N ARG A 59 21.15 -14.45 7.28
CA ARG A 59 20.43 -13.18 7.08
C ARG A 59 20.58 -12.20 8.22
N ALA A 60 20.83 -12.69 9.44
CA ALA A 60 20.94 -11.87 10.64
C ALA A 60 22.37 -11.78 11.19
N SER A 61 23.36 -12.47 10.61
CA SER A 61 24.78 -12.19 10.90
C SER A 61 25.35 -11.11 9.97
N GLY A 62 26.40 -10.44 10.44
CA GLY A 62 27.06 -9.35 9.70
C GLY A 62 26.64 -7.96 10.17
N SER A 63 27.02 -6.94 9.41
CA SER A 63 26.82 -5.53 9.77
C SER A 63 25.33 -5.16 9.91
N LYS A 64 25.05 -4.14 10.73
CA LYS A 64 23.68 -3.66 10.95
C LYS A 64 23.02 -3.18 9.65
N GLU A 65 23.80 -2.64 8.73
CA GLU A 65 23.39 -2.17 7.41
C GLU A 65 22.85 -3.32 6.58
N ARG A 66 23.59 -4.44 6.53
CA ARG A 66 23.16 -5.64 5.81
C ARG A 66 21.89 -6.23 6.43
N GLN A 67 21.80 -6.26 7.76
CA GLN A 67 20.61 -6.75 8.45
C GLN A 67 19.37 -5.91 8.13
N LYS A 68 19.47 -4.57 8.08
CA LYS A 68 18.35 -3.68 7.73
C LYS A 68 17.77 -3.97 6.34
N ILE A 69 18.60 -4.45 5.41
CA ILE A 69 18.15 -4.79 4.04
C ILE A 69 17.27 -6.04 4.08
N PHE A 70 17.71 -7.11 4.75
CA PHE A 70 17.06 -8.42 4.67
C PHE A 70 16.06 -8.70 5.78
N VAL A 71 16.32 -8.23 7.00
CA VAL A 71 15.49 -8.46 8.17
C VAL A 71 14.49 -7.33 8.30
N LYS A 72 13.20 -7.66 8.18
CA LYS A 72 12.10 -6.72 8.34
C LYS A 72 11.35 -7.01 9.63
N ARG A 73 10.77 -5.97 10.23
CA ARG A 73 9.98 -6.04 11.46
C ARG A 73 8.53 -5.72 11.16
N SER A 74 7.61 -6.51 11.71
CA SER A 74 6.17 -6.24 11.67
C SER A 74 5.57 -6.34 13.08
N GLN A 75 4.50 -5.56 13.32
CA GLN A 75 3.70 -5.63 14.55
C GLN A 75 2.61 -6.69 14.38
N LYS A 76 2.36 -7.48 15.43
CA LYS A 76 1.24 -8.43 15.45
C LYS A 76 -0.07 -7.68 15.66
N GLY A 77 -1.13 -8.10 14.97
CA GLY A 77 -2.47 -7.51 15.09
C GLY A 77 -2.60 -6.06 14.61
N ALA A 78 -1.57 -5.48 13.99
CA ALA A 78 -1.66 -4.12 13.46
C ALA A 78 -2.19 -4.12 12.02
N ASP A 79 -3.26 -3.37 11.76
CA ASP A 79 -3.92 -3.32 10.44
C ASP A 79 -2.99 -2.78 9.33
N ARG A 80 -2.05 -1.90 9.71
CA ARG A 80 -1.10 -1.26 8.80
C ARG A 80 0.26 -1.98 8.71
N SER A 81 0.41 -3.13 9.35
CA SER A 81 1.63 -3.93 9.21
C SER A 81 1.84 -4.38 7.76
N LYS A 82 3.10 -4.56 7.36
CA LYS A 82 3.41 -5.06 6.00
C LYS A 82 3.16 -6.56 5.87
N TYR A 83 3.42 -7.33 6.91
CA TYR A 83 3.21 -8.77 6.96
C TYR A 83 2.44 -9.12 8.22
N HIS A 84 1.65 -10.19 8.14
CA HIS A 84 0.78 -10.65 9.22
C HIS A 84 1.02 -12.12 9.54
N TYR A 85 0.55 -12.55 10.72
CA TYR A 85 0.86 -13.88 11.24
C TYR A 85 0.09 -14.95 10.47
N THR A 86 -1.17 -14.66 10.15
CA THR A 86 -2.04 -15.56 9.38
C THR A 86 -2.28 -15.03 7.96
N LYS A 87 -2.76 -15.90 7.09
CA LYS A 87 -3.14 -15.49 5.72
C LYS A 87 -4.40 -14.63 5.76
N GLU A 88 -5.31 -14.94 6.66
CA GLU A 88 -6.57 -14.25 6.89
C GLU A 88 -6.31 -12.79 7.30
N GLU A 89 -5.45 -12.56 8.30
CA GLU A 89 -5.02 -11.22 8.70
C GLU A 89 -4.36 -10.48 7.53
N ALA A 90 -3.49 -11.16 6.78
CA ALA A 90 -2.81 -10.56 5.64
C ALA A 90 -3.77 -10.17 4.51
N LEU A 91 -4.85 -10.94 4.31
CA LEU A 91 -5.87 -10.69 3.31
C LEU A 91 -6.77 -9.54 3.73
N LEU A 92 -7.22 -9.51 4.99
CA LEU A 92 -7.98 -8.38 5.54
C LEU A 92 -7.22 -7.06 5.40
N ALA A 93 -5.93 -7.06 5.77
CA ALA A 93 -5.09 -5.88 5.60
C ALA A 93 -4.87 -5.50 4.13
N PHE A 94 -4.88 -6.47 3.21
CA PHE A 94 -4.82 -6.18 1.77
C PHE A 94 -6.11 -5.54 1.27
N ILE A 95 -7.28 -6.09 1.62
CA ILE A 95 -8.58 -5.54 1.27
C ILE A 95 -8.70 -4.11 1.78
N TYR A 96 -8.37 -3.87 3.05
CA TYR A 96 -8.36 -2.53 3.65
C TYR A 96 -7.50 -1.55 2.84
N ARG A 97 -6.27 -1.92 2.50
CA ARG A 97 -5.38 -1.06 1.69
C ARG A 97 -5.96 -0.78 0.30
N LYS A 98 -6.66 -1.74 -0.31
CA LYS A 98 -7.25 -1.60 -1.65
C LYS A 98 -8.49 -0.72 -1.63
N GLN A 99 -9.36 -0.90 -0.64
CA GLN A 99 -10.49 -0.02 -0.40
C GLN A 99 -10.01 1.42 -0.20
N TYR A 100 -9.05 1.63 0.70
CA TYR A 100 -8.47 2.95 0.92
C TYR A 100 -7.84 3.55 -0.35
N GLN A 101 -7.18 2.74 -1.19
CA GLN A 101 -6.66 3.21 -2.48
C GLN A 101 -7.77 3.65 -3.45
N LEU A 102 -8.86 2.88 -3.54
CA LEU A 102 -10.00 3.20 -4.39
C LEU A 102 -10.68 4.50 -3.95
N GLU A 103 -10.95 4.64 -2.65
CA GLU A 103 -11.59 5.84 -2.10
C GLU A 103 -10.72 7.08 -2.38
N ARG A 104 -9.39 6.97 -2.26
CA ARG A 104 -8.46 8.06 -2.63
C ARG A 104 -8.50 8.44 -4.09
N THR A 105 -8.58 7.46 -4.98
CA THR A 105 -8.72 7.72 -6.41
C THR A 105 -10.04 8.42 -6.70
N GLN A 106 -11.13 7.99 -6.07
CA GLN A 106 -12.43 8.64 -6.20
C GLN A 106 -12.42 10.09 -5.69
N LEU A 107 -11.82 10.35 -4.52
CA LEU A 107 -11.66 11.70 -3.98
C LEU A 107 -10.84 12.60 -4.92
N THR A 108 -9.77 12.04 -5.49
CA THR A 108 -8.91 12.77 -6.44
C THR A 108 -9.67 13.09 -7.72
N GLU A 109 -10.40 12.12 -8.27
CA GLU A 109 -11.22 12.30 -9.46
C GLU A 109 -12.29 13.37 -9.24
N GLU A 110 -13.02 13.30 -8.12
CA GLU A 110 -14.02 14.31 -7.73
C GLU A 110 -13.40 15.71 -7.66
N THR A 111 -12.27 15.83 -6.96
CA THR A 111 -11.56 17.11 -6.80
C THR A 111 -11.18 17.68 -8.17
N ILE A 112 -10.61 16.87 -9.07
CA ILE A 112 -10.24 17.31 -10.43
C ILE A 112 -11.48 17.78 -11.20
N ARG A 113 -12.58 17.01 -11.16
CA ARG A 113 -13.83 17.38 -11.84
C ARG A 113 -14.39 18.69 -11.31
N MET A 114 -14.38 18.90 -10.00
CA MET A 114 -14.84 20.14 -9.37
C MET A 114 -13.98 21.33 -9.75
N CYS A 115 -12.64 21.17 -9.77
CA CYS A 115 -11.72 22.21 -10.21
C CYS A 115 -12.00 22.64 -11.67
N LEU A 116 -12.10 21.67 -12.58
CA LEU A 116 -12.36 21.95 -14.00
C LEU A 116 -13.73 22.60 -14.22
N ARG A 117 -14.76 22.15 -13.48
CA ARG A 117 -16.09 22.77 -13.52
C ARG A 117 -16.04 24.21 -13.02
N GLY A 118 -15.43 24.47 -11.86
CA GLY A 118 -15.32 25.82 -11.30
C GLY A 118 -14.61 26.79 -12.24
N LEU A 119 -13.50 26.37 -12.87
CA LEU A 119 -12.81 27.18 -13.87
C LEU A 119 -13.70 27.52 -15.08
N ARG A 120 -14.53 26.57 -15.52
CA ARG A 120 -15.47 26.78 -16.63
C ARG A 120 -16.60 27.73 -16.24
N ASP A 121 -17.19 27.52 -15.07
CA ASP A 121 -18.29 28.34 -14.54
C ASP A 121 -17.85 29.80 -14.31
N ALA A 122 -16.57 30.01 -13.94
CA ALA A 122 -15.95 31.33 -13.82
C ALA A 122 -15.55 31.97 -15.18
N GLY A 123 -15.75 31.27 -16.29
CA GLY A 123 -15.36 31.69 -17.63
C GLY A 123 -13.85 31.80 -17.84
N ILE A 124 -13.05 31.07 -17.06
CA ILE A 124 -11.57 31.04 -17.19
C ILE A 124 -11.18 30.13 -18.36
N ILE A 125 -11.92 29.03 -18.53
CA ILE A 125 -11.74 28.10 -19.65
C ILE A 125 -13.07 27.85 -20.36
N SER A 126 -13.01 27.53 -21.65
CA SER A 126 -14.15 27.15 -22.47
C SER A 126 -13.92 25.82 -23.21
N GLY A 127 -15.01 25.12 -23.57
CA GLY A 127 -14.98 23.82 -24.23
C GLY A 127 -14.97 22.60 -23.29
N GLU A 128 -15.27 21.42 -23.85
CA GLU A 128 -15.39 20.14 -23.11
C GLU A 128 -14.24 19.16 -23.39
N GLY A 129 -13.42 19.39 -24.42
CA GLY A 129 -12.29 18.52 -24.80
C GLY A 129 -10.96 19.28 -24.79
N ARG A 130 -10.52 19.78 -25.94
CA ARG A 130 -9.42 20.75 -26.00
C ARG A 130 -9.91 22.09 -25.47
N CYS A 131 -9.70 22.33 -24.18
CA CYS A 131 -10.08 23.58 -23.54
C CYS A 131 -9.29 24.76 -24.13
N LYS A 132 -9.96 25.90 -24.31
CA LYS A 132 -9.33 27.20 -24.57
C LYS A 132 -9.28 28.00 -23.27
N VAL A 133 -8.14 28.62 -22.99
CA VAL A 133 -7.98 29.54 -21.86
C VAL A 133 -8.46 30.92 -22.33
N GLU A 134 -9.48 31.46 -21.66
CA GLU A 134 -10.07 32.76 -21.98
C GLU A 134 -9.46 33.89 -21.13
N LYS A 135 -9.12 33.58 -19.89
CA LYS A 135 -8.42 34.49 -18.94
C LYS A 135 -7.63 33.67 -17.92
N LEU A 136 -6.82 34.34 -17.11
CA LEU A 136 -6.12 33.69 -15.99
C LEU A 136 -6.87 33.97 -14.68
N PRO A 137 -6.90 33.00 -13.73
CA PRO A 137 -7.32 33.27 -12.37
C PRO A 137 -6.30 34.14 -11.63
N ASP A 138 -6.72 34.73 -10.52
CA ASP A 138 -5.81 35.30 -9.52
C ASP A 138 -4.94 34.21 -8.87
N ASP A 139 -3.96 34.60 -8.05
CA ASP A 139 -3.02 33.69 -7.37
C ASP A 139 -3.71 32.57 -6.57
N PHE A 140 -4.96 32.78 -6.16
CA PHE A 140 -5.82 31.79 -5.52
C PHE A 140 -7.18 31.72 -6.21
N PHE A 141 -7.63 30.50 -6.54
CA PHE A 141 -8.95 30.26 -7.09
C PHE A 141 -9.67 29.14 -6.34
N LEU A 142 -10.78 29.48 -5.70
CA LEU A 142 -11.66 28.52 -5.05
C LEU A 142 -12.70 28.01 -6.05
N ALA A 143 -12.51 26.78 -6.52
CA ALA A 143 -13.35 26.21 -7.57
C ALA A 143 -14.78 25.85 -7.13
N ALA A 144 -15.00 25.67 -5.82
CA ALA A 144 -16.32 25.40 -5.25
C ALA A 144 -16.36 25.87 -3.79
N GLN A 145 -17.50 26.41 -3.36
CA GLN A 145 -17.69 26.85 -1.97
C GLN A 145 -17.93 25.69 -1.00
N GLU A 146 -18.46 24.57 -1.52
CA GLU A 146 -18.77 23.38 -0.73
C GLU A 146 -17.89 22.20 -1.18
N PRO A 147 -17.55 21.26 -0.26
CA PRO A 147 -16.86 20.03 -0.62
C PRO A 147 -17.74 19.16 -1.52
N GLY A 148 -17.09 18.33 -2.33
CA GLY A 148 -17.79 17.30 -3.10
C GLY A 148 -18.37 16.20 -2.19
N PRO A 149 -19.32 15.40 -2.70
CA PRO A 149 -19.95 14.34 -1.92
C PRO A 149 -18.96 13.34 -1.33
N ILE A 150 -17.89 12.95 -2.03
CA ILE A 150 -16.86 12.05 -1.50
C ILE A 150 -16.05 12.79 -0.43
N ALA A 151 -15.50 13.97 -0.75
CA ALA A 151 -14.77 14.83 0.18
C ALA A 151 -15.53 15.11 1.48
N SER A 152 -16.85 15.23 1.42
CA SER A 152 -17.72 15.51 2.57
C SER A 152 -17.81 14.35 3.58
N THR A 153 -17.53 13.12 3.13
CA THR A 153 -17.54 11.92 3.99
C THR A 153 -16.19 11.61 4.64
N TYR A 154 -15.13 12.31 4.23
CA TYR A 154 -13.78 12.06 4.73
C TYR A 154 -13.49 12.76 6.05
N ASN A 155 -12.84 12.04 6.97
CA ASN A 155 -12.16 12.65 8.10
C ASN A 155 -10.76 13.12 7.66
N TRP A 156 -10.66 14.41 7.35
CA TRP A 156 -9.41 15.03 6.89
C TRP A 156 -8.28 15.01 7.93
N GLY A 157 -8.56 14.78 9.22
CA GLY A 157 -7.53 14.63 10.24
C GLY A 157 -6.81 13.28 10.20
N GLU A 158 -7.38 12.27 9.52
CA GLU A 158 -6.81 10.93 9.35
C GLU A 158 -6.18 10.71 7.96
N TYR A 159 -6.42 11.64 7.04
CA TYR A 159 -6.00 11.61 5.64
C TYR A 159 -4.60 12.19 5.44
#